data_AF-A0A6V8PG12-F1
#
_entry.id   AF-A0A6V8PG12-F1
#
_cell.length_a   1.000
_cell.length_b   1.000
_cell.length_c   1.000
_cell.angle_alpha   90.00
_cell.angle_beta   90.00
_cell.angle_gamma   90.00
#
_symmetry.space_group_name_H-M   'P 1'
#
loop_
_entity.id
_entity.type
_entity.pdbx_description
1 polymer ?
#
loop_
_entity_poly.entity_id
_entity_poly.type
_entity_poly.pdbx_seq_one_letter_code
_entity_poly.pdbx_strand_id
1 'polypeptide(L)' 'GYLSTYVSYLMATGEITGAVGETFTAGKMGEYTVVDDGMGGTMVVLGPPFRFTAENIDEWADGY' A
#
# COMPACT_ATOMS: atom_id res chain seq x y z
N GLY A 1 6.07 3.72 4.35
CA GLY A 1 5.90 3.57 5.82
C GLY A 1 4.49 3.11 6.15
N TYR A 2 3.50 4.00 6.08
CA TYR A 2 2.11 3.76 6.52
C TYR A 2 1.51 2.43 6.05
N LEU A 3 1.49 2.16 4.75
CA LEU A 3 0.93 0.91 4.21
C LEU A 3 1.63 -0.34 4.78
N SER A 4 2.96 -0.34 4.85
CA SER A 4 3.73 -1.48 5.35
C SER A 4 3.42 -1.76 6.82
N THR A 5 3.34 -0.73 7.67
CA THR A 5 2.95 -0.91 9.08
C THR A 5 1.52 -1.44 9.21
N TYR A 6 0.59 -0.95 8.39
CA TYR A 6 -0.80 -1.37 8.41
C TYR A 6 -0.95 -2.85 7.99
N VAL A 7 -0.27 -3.25 6.91
CA VAL A 7 -0.22 -4.65 6.46
C VAL A 7 0.35 -5.55 7.55
N SER A 8 1.46 -5.17 8.19
CA SER A 8 2.02 -5.95 9.29
C SER A 8 1.06 -6.09 10.47
N TYR A 9 0.30 -5.04 10.80
CA TYR A 9 -0.74 -5.11 11.82
C TYR A 9 -1.84 -6.11 11.44
N LEU A 10 -2.40 -6.00 10.23
CA LEU A 10 -3.47 -6.90 9.76
C LEU A 10 -3.02 -8.37 9.72
N MET A 11 -1.78 -8.64 9.31
CA MET A 11 -1.22 -9.98 9.35
C MET A 11 -1.03 -10.48 10.79
N ALA A 12 -0.56 -9.62 11.69
CA ALA A 12 -0.36 -9.97 13.10
C ALA A 12 -1.67 -10.23 13.85
N THR A 13 -2.75 -9.53 13.49
CA THR A 13 -4.10 -9.77 14.04
C THR A 13 -4.83 -10.92 13.36
N GLY A 14 -4.28 -11.46 12.26
CA GLY A 14 -4.90 -12.52 11.47
C GLY A 14 -6.10 -12.05 10.64
N GLU A 15 -6.25 -10.74 10.45
CA GLU A 15 -7.29 -10.15 9.61
C GLU A 15 -7.03 -10.41 8.12
N ILE A 16 -5.76 -10.53 7.74
CA ILE A 16 -5.33 -11.01 6.42
C ILE A 16 -4.32 -12.13 6.57
N THR A 17 -4.30 -13.02 5.59
CA THR A 17 -3.34 -14.12 5.50
C THR A 17 -2.12 -13.79 4.63
N GLY A 18 -2.25 -12.80 3.75
CA GLY A 18 -1.29 -12.49 2.70
C GLY A 18 -1.43 -13.38 1.48
N ALA A 19 -2.59 -14.03 1.29
CA ALA A 19 -2.83 -14.87 0.12
C ALA A 19 -3.04 -14.03 -1.15
N VAL A 20 -2.54 -14.53 -2.29
CA VAL A 20 -2.78 -13.87 -3.58
C VAL A 20 -4.29 -13.76 -3.85
N GLY A 21 -4.75 -12.57 -4.23
CA GLY A 21 -6.15 -12.24 -4.46
C GLY A 21 -6.91 -11.78 -3.22
N GLU A 22 -6.32 -11.82 -2.03
CA GLU A 22 -6.91 -11.28 -0.81
C GLU A 22 -6.92 -9.74 -0.87
N THR A 23 -8.04 -9.13 -0.50
CA THR A 23 -8.22 -7.68 -0.48
C THR A 23 -8.34 -7.16 0.95
N PHE A 24 -7.84 -5.95 1.20
CA PHE A 24 -7.94 -5.31 2.50
C PHE A 24 -7.95 -3.78 2.38
N THR A 25 -8.50 -3.11 3.39
CA THR A 25 -8.53 -1.65 3.45
C THR A 25 -7.39 -1.12 4.32
N ALA A 26 -6.50 -0.31 3.75
CA ALA A 26 -5.37 0.32 4.44
C ALA A 26 -5.72 1.72 4.96
N GLY A 27 -6.72 1.82 5.84
CA GLY A 27 -7.20 3.07 6.41
C GLY A 27 -7.48 4.14 5.33
N LYS A 28 -6.84 5.31 5.44
CA LYS A 28 -7.01 6.43 4.50
C LYS A 28 -6.44 6.20 3.09
N MET A 29 -5.66 5.13 2.88
CA MET A 29 -5.07 4.81 1.58
C MET A 29 -6.01 3.99 0.68
N GLY A 30 -7.15 3.56 1.19
CA GLY A 30 -8.16 2.82 0.43
C GLY A 30 -7.91 1.32 0.38
N GLU A 31 -8.49 0.66 -0.63
CA GLU A 31 -8.43 -0.78 -0.81
C GLU A 31 -7.19 -1.21 -1.59
N TYR A 32 -6.58 -2.31 -1.15
CA TYR A 32 -5.43 -2.93 -1.76
C TYR A 32 -5.68 -4.43 -1.98
N THR A 33 -5.04 -4.98 -2.99
CA THR A 33 -5.05 -6.42 -3.31
C THR A 33 -3.65 -6.97 -3.19
N VAL A 34 -3.52 -8.13 -2.57
CA VAL A 34 -2.29 -8.91 -2.58
C VAL A 34 -2.15 -9.59 -3.93
N VAL A 35 -1.02 -9.38 -4.59
CA VAL A 35 -0.70 -9.98 -5.90
C VAL A 35 0.55 -10.84 -5.80
N ASP A 36 0.72 -11.72 -6.78
CA ASP A 36 1.94 -12.53 -6.93
C ASP A 36 3.13 -11.61 -7.28
N ASP A 37 4.27 -11.80 -6.62
CA ASP A 37 5.49 -11.03 -6.90
C ASP A 37 6.28 -11.54 -8.13
N GLY A 38 5.87 -12.68 -8.69
CA GLY A 38 6.49 -13.38 -9.80
C GLY A 38 7.72 -14.20 -9.44
N MET A 39 8.08 -14.29 -8.16
CA MET A 39 9.26 -14.98 -7.62
C MET A 39 8.92 -15.97 -6.48
N GLY A 40 7.64 -16.30 -6.29
CA GLY A 40 7.18 -17.25 -5.28
C GLY A 40 6.82 -16.60 -3.94
N GLY A 41 6.69 -15.28 -3.90
CA GLY A 41 6.21 -14.49 -2.78
C GLY A 41 4.94 -13.70 -3.14
N THR A 42 4.58 -12.79 -2.25
CA THR A 42 3.40 -11.93 -2.39
C THR A 42 3.80 -10.47 -2.26
N MET A 43 3.11 -9.58 -2.97
CA MET A 43 3.33 -8.15 -2.90
C MET A 43 2.02 -7.37 -2.89
N VAL A 44 2.10 -6.14 -2.38
CA VAL A 44 1.01 -5.16 -2.47
C VAL A 44 1.53 -3.94 -3.22
N VAL A 45 0.85 -3.58 -4.31
CA VAL A 45 1.25 -2.44 -5.14
C VAL A 45 0.70 -1.15 -4.54
N LEU A 46 1.59 -0.26 -4.10
CA LEU A 46 1.22 1.04 -3.50
C LEU A 46 0.37 1.90 -4.46
N GLY A 47 0.60 1.74 -5.76
CA GLY A 47 -0.01 2.52 -6.83
C GLY A 47 1.04 2.92 -7.88
N PRO A 48 0.64 3.63 -8.94
CA PRO A 48 1.59 4.19 -9.90
C PRO A 48 2.59 5.10 -9.20
N PRO A 49 3.84 5.20 -9.71
CA PRO A 49 4.81 6.15 -9.18
C PRO A 49 4.21 7.55 -9.24
N PHE A 50 4.29 8.26 -8.12
CA PHE A 50 3.72 9.59 -8.01
C PHE A 50 4.46 10.55 -8.95
N ARG A 51 3.72 11.27 -9.78
CA ARG A 51 4.29 12.22 -10.73
C ARG A 51 4.24 13.62 -10.14
N PHE A 52 5.40 14.19 -9.85
CA PHE A 52 5.50 15.61 -9.49
C PHE A 52 5.28 16.46 -10.74
N THR A 53 4.33 17.38 -10.67
CA THR A 53 4.05 18.40 -11.68
C THR A 53 4.15 19.77 -11.01
N ALA A 54 4.33 20.82 -11.80
CA ALA A 54 4.34 22.19 -11.27
C ALA A 54 3.04 22.56 -10.52
N GLU A 55 1.96 21.83 -10.77
CA GLU A 55 0.64 22.03 -10.18
C GLU A 55 0.48 21.37 -8.80
N ASN A 56 1.32 20.38 -8.45
CA ASN A 56 1.21 19.67 -7.18
C ASN A 56 2.43 19.85 -6.26
N ILE A 57 3.51 20.48 -6.74
CA ILE A 57 4.76 20.61 -5.98
C ILE A 57 4.60 21.42 -4.69
N ASP A 58 3.71 22.42 -4.68
CA ASP A 58 3.46 23.29 -3.52
C ASP A 58 2.74 22.54 -2.39
N GLU A 59 1.86 21.58 -2.71
CA GLU A 59 1.19 20.72 -1.72
C GLU A 59 2.17 19.80 -0.97
N TRP A 60 3.33 19.50 -1.57
CA TRP A 60 4.37 18.67 -0.97
C TRP A 60 5.43 19.47 -0.22
N ALA A 61 5.62 20.75 -0.54
CA ALA A 61 6.61 21.61 0.12
C ALA A 61 6.24 21.96 1.56
N ASP A 62 4.94 22.12 1.86
CA ASP A 62 4.43 22.47 3.20
C ASP A 62 4.20 21.25 4.13
N GLY A 63 4.51 20.03 3.67
CA GLY A 63 4.17 18.78 4.36
C GLY A 63 5.29 18.09 5.13
N TYR A 64 6.46 18.71 5.31
CA TYR A 64 7.60 18.17 6.08
C TYR A 64 7.98 19.02 7.29
#